data_AF-A0A147BCX2-F1
#
_entry.id   AF-A0A147BCX2-F1
#
_cell.length_a   1.000
_cell.length_b   1.000
_cell.length_c   1.000
_cell.angle_alpha   90.00
_cell.angle_beta   90.00
_cell.angle_gamma   90.00
#
_symmetry.space_group_name_H-M   'P 1'
#
loop_
_entity.id
_entity.type
_entity.pdbx_description
1 polymer ?
#
loop_
_entity_poly.entity_id
_entity_poly.type
_entity_poly.pdbx_seq_one_letter_code
_entity_poly.pdbx_strand_id
1 'polypeptide(L)'
;VQWLIDNYETAEGVSLPRSTLYNHYLRHCGEHKLEPVNAASFGKLIRSVFLGLRTRRLGTRGNSKYHYYGIRVKPNSPLNQISEEVTTTALRQQSATQAKRFRLGGKTTENHDSGTATPGSAQTPDSSSGGGAAAATVAVATPVAATQPSAAAQQHHQYLGDASSAIPPLGEVEFGSSPLPDGIGMKDVDNFKRIYRDHCESFLDAVMNLHFSAIESLWQSLWRVQGAECGDQEKLLSKSSLFVLCKCEPIQKFVQRADYQFYQNLVDVLIPDVLRPIPSSLTQAIRNFAKSLEGWLTSAMQGVPEDMVKVKIGAVSAFAQTLRRYTSLNHLAQAARAVLQNSSQINQMLADLNRVDFHNVQEQASWVCQCEDGLVQRLEQDFKDTLQQQTSLEQWAAWLDGVVSLVLEPFQGKADFPKAARQFLLKWSFYSSMVIRDLTLRSAASFGSFHLIRLLYDEYMFYLIEHKVSKATGKTPIAVMGEFLGLGAKTPTCDGTSPNSSLLENGSSSDSSCASRTAAGYGMVLSNGWPAGLVGQPQMSDAEPTASPPKKLKAV
;
A
#
# COMPACT_ATOMS: atom_id res chain seq x y z
N VAL A 1 17.65 13.08 -34.08
CA VAL A 1 18.14 11.90 -34.84
C VAL A 1 19.66 11.87 -34.86
N GLN A 2 20.33 12.87 -35.45
CA GLN A 2 21.78 12.89 -35.66
C GLN A 2 22.61 12.42 -34.44
N TRP A 3 22.38 13.00 -33.25
CA TRP A 3 23.03 12.60 -31.99
C TRP A 3 23.02 11.08 -31.68
N LEU A 4 21.96 10.35 -32.05
CA LEU A 4 21.93 8.88 -31.90
C LEU A 4 22.92 8.20 -32.85
N ILE A 5 22.97 8.65 -34.11
CA ILE A 5 23.89 8.15 -35.15
C ILE A 5 25.34 8.51 -34.81
N ASP A 6 25.58 9.69 -34.24
CA ASP A 6 26.93 10.14 -33.86
C ASP A 6 27.52 9.33 -32.70
N ASN A 7 26.67 8.87 -31.77
CA ASN A 7 27.11 8.27 -30.51
C ASN A 7 26.91 6.75 -30.39
N TYR A 8 26.05 6.15 -31.22
CA TYR A 8 25.73 4.72 -31.15
C TYR A 8 25.84 4.03 -32.50
N GLU A 9 26.08 2.72 -32.47
CA GLU A 9 26.19 1.88 -33.67
C GLU A 9 25.59 0.49 -33.44
N THR A 10 25.12 -0.13 -34.52
CA THR A 10 24.66 -1.52 -34.53
C THR A 10 25.85 -2.46 -34.32
N ALA A 11 25.69 -3.42 -33.41
CA ALA A 11 26.72 -4.40 -33.09
C ALA A 11 26.10 -5.70 -32.58
N GLU A 12 26.57 -6.83 -33.09
CA GLU A 12 26.11 -8.15 -32.66
C GLU A 12 26.71 -8.58 -31.31
N GLY A 13 26.12 -9.61 -30.69
CA GLY A 13 26.51 -10.12 -29.36
C GLY A 13 26.19 -9.21 -28.17
N VAL A 14 26.24 -7.89 -28.36
CA VAL A 14 26.19 -6.90 -27.27
C VAL A 14 24.77 -6.43 -26.92
N SER A 15 24.64 -5.91 -25.69
CA SER A 15 23.42 -5.28 -25.20
C SER A 15 23.71 -4.05 -24.34
N LEU A 16 22.82 -3.08 -24.38
CA LEU A 16 22.92 -1.83 -23.64
C LEU A 16 21.66 -1.62 -22.78
N PRO A 17 21.78 -1.27 -21.48
CA PRO A 17 20.62 -1.00 -20.63
C PRO A 17 19.81 0.18 -21.18
N ARG A 18 18.47 0.04 -21.26
CA ARG A 18 17.61 1.11 -21.78
C ARG A 18 17.71 2.40 -20.96
N SER A 19 17.89 2.26 -19.64
CA SER A 19 18.08 3.38 -18.71
C SER A 19 19.34 4.18 -19.00
N THR A 20 20.46 3.53 -19.32
CA THR A 20 21.74 4.21 -19.60
C THR A 20 21.62 5.06 -20.86
N LEU A 21 21.12 4.49 -21.95
CA LEU A 21 20.94 5.22 -23.21
C LEU A 21 19.92 6.37 -23.08
N TYR A 22 18.84 6.18 -22.31
CA TYR A 22 17.87 7.26 -22.04
C TYR A 22 18.45 8.36 -21.14
N ASN A 23 19.26 8.03 -20.13
CA ASN A 23 19.95 9.03 -19.30
C ASN A 23 20.94 9.86 -20.13
N HIS A 24 21.66 9.25 -21.07
CA HIS A 24 22.52 9.98 -22.01
C HIS A 24 21.70 10.94 -22.89
N TYR A 25 20.49 10.54 -23.32
CA TYR A 25 19.57 11.41 -24.07
C TYR A 25 19.06 12.58 -23.22
N LEU A 26 18.67 12.32 -21.95
CA LEU A 26 18.25 13.38 -21.02
C LEU A 26 19.36 14.41 -20.78
N ARG A 27 20.63 13.96 -20.64
CA ARG A 27 21.79 14.86 -20.50
C ARG A 27 21.97 15.74 -21.74
N HIS A 28 21.96 15.15 -22.94
CA HIS A 28 22.04 15.89 -24.20
C HIS A 28 20.88 16.90 -24.37
N CYS A 29 19.66 16.53 -23.98
CA CYS A 29 18.53 17.45 -23.94
C CYS A 29 18.78 18.64 -23.01
N GLY A 30 19.30 18.42 -21.79
CA GLY A 30 19.66 19.49 -20.87
C GLY A 30 20.75 20.42 -21.40
N GLU A 31 21.83 19.85 -21.94
CA GLU A 31 22.98 20.59 -22.51
C GLU A 31 22.56 21.49 -23.69
N HIS A 32 21.66 21.02 -24.55
CA HIS A 32 21.17 21.75 -25.71
C HIS A 32 19.84 22.50 -25.48
N LYS A 33 19.32 22.53 -24.24
CA LYS A 33 18.03 23.16 -23.86
C LYS A 33 16.84 22.66 -24.68
N LEU A 34 16.83 21.37 -25.03
CA LEU A 34 15.75 20.69 -25.75
C LEU A 34 14.82 19.99 -24.77
N GLU A 35 13.50 20.08 -24.97
CA GLU A 35 12.55 19.27 -24.18
C GLU A 35 12.70 17.77 -24.51
N PRO A 36 12.88 16.90 -23.49
CA PRO A 36 13.04 15.47 -23.72
C PRO A 36 11.69 14.78 -23.96
N VAL A 37 11.57 14.04 -25.07
CA VAL A 37 10.38 13.20 -25.29
C VAL A 37 10.40 12.00 -24.35
N ASN A 38 9.22 11.59 -23.87
CA ASN A 38 9.10 10.49 -22.91
C ASN A 38 9.74 9.16 -23.41
N ALA A 39 10.10 8.28 -22.49
CA ALA A 39 10.81 7.03 -22.77
C ALA A 39 10.09 6.08 -23.74
N ALA A 40 8.76 6.15 -23.88
CA ALA A 40 8.00 5.35 -24.84
C ALA A 40 8.09 5.92 -26.26
N SER A 41 7.92 7.24 -26.42
CA SER A 41 8.14 7.96 -27.70
C SER A 41 9.59 7.84 -28.15
N PHE A 42 10.55 8.02 -27.24
CA PHE A 42 11.97 7.80 -27.49
C PHE A 42 12.26 6.33 -27.87
N GLY A 43 11.56 5.38 -27.24
CA GLY A 43 11.60 3.95 -27.58
C GLY A 43 11.04 3.60 -28.97
N LYS A 44 10.25 4.48 -29.59
CA LYS A 44 9.90 4.41 -31.03
C LYS A 44 11.03 5.02 -31.88
N LEU A 45 11.51 6.21 -31.52
CA LEU A 45 12.57 6.94 -32.24
C LEU A 45 13.86 6.12 -32.41
N ILE A 46 14.33 5.44 -31.36
CA ILE A 46 15.55 4.61 -31.48
C ILE A 46 15.37 3.43 -32.46
N ARG A 47 14.14 2.93 -32.65
CA ARG A 47 13.82 1.81 -33.55
C ARG A 47 13.67 2.21 -35.01
N SER A 48 13.37 3.48 -35.29
CA SER A 48 13.42 4.02 -36.66
C SER A 48 14.83 4.45 -37.07
N VAL A 49 15.72 4.73 -36.11
CA VAL A 49 17.16 4.99 -36.38
C VAL A 49 17.97 3.71 -36.50
N PHE A 50 17.74 2.72 -35.63
CA PHE A 50 18.44 1.45 -35.64
C PHE A 50 17.46 0.30 -35.90
N LEU A 51 17.50 -0.25 -37.11
CA LEU A 51 16.69 -1.40 -37.50
C LEU A 51 17.14 -2.67 -36.77
N GLY A 52 16.23 -3.62 -36.59
CA GLY A 52 16.54 -4.93 -36.01
C GLY A 52 16.75 -4.99 -34.48
N LEU A 53 16.69 -3.86 -33.75
CA LEU A 53 16.92 -3.83 -32.29
C LEU A 53 15.99 -4.78 -31.52
N ARG A 54 16.57 -5.84 -30.95
CA ARG A 54 15.84 -6.81 -30.14
C ARG A 54 15.69 -6.31 -28.71
N THR A 55 14.60 -6.66 -28.04
CA THR A 55 14.44 -6.43 -26.60
C THR A 55 14.93 -7.66 -25.85
N ARG A 56 15.77 -7.48 -24.82
CA ARG A 56 16.05 -8.51 -23.82
C ARG A 56 15.79 -7.97 -22.42
N ARG A 57 15.53 -8.87 -21.47
CA ARG A 57 15.46 -8.56 -20.04
C ARG A 57 16.57 -9.36 -19.35
N LEU A 58 17.49 -8.69 -18.66
CA LEU A 58 18.75 -9.28 -18.16
C LEU A 58 18.95 -8.94 -16.67
N GLY A 59 19.54 -9.88 -15.92
CA GLY A 59 19.74 -9.79 -14.46
C GLY A 59 18.96 -10.85 -13.68
N THR A 60 19.35 -11.10 -12.43
CA THR A 60 18.78 -12.16 -11.56
C THR A 60 17.29 -11.98 -11.26
N ARG A 61 16.61 -13.05 -10.85
CA ARG A 61 15.17 -13.07 -10.52
C ARG A 61 14.84 -11.94 -9.53
N GLY A 62 13.91 -11.06 -9.92
CA GLY A 62 13.55 -9.84 -9.17
C GLY A 62 14.30 -8.57 -9.60
N ASN A 63 15.55 -8.68 -10.09
CA ASN A 63 16.40 -7.55 -10.48
C ASN A 63 16.51 -7.32 -12.00
N SER A 64 15.86 -8.15 -12.83
CA SER A 64 16.06 -8.15 -14.28
C SER A 64 15.57 -6.86 -14.96
N LYS A 65 16.50 -6.08 -15.56
CA LYS A 65 16.27 -4.80 -16.25
C LYS A 65 16.10 -4.98 -17.77
N TYR A 66 15.51 -4.00 -18.45
CA TYR A 66 15.34 -4.01 -19.91
C TYR A 66 16.57 -3.47 -20.65
N HIS A 67 16.99 -4.18 -21.70
CA HIS A 67 18.11 -3.83 -22.57
C HIS A 67 17.64 -3.72 -24.04
N TYR A 68 18.34 -2.89 -24.81
CA TYR A 68 18.39 -3.03 -26.27
C TYR A 68 19.54 -3.99 -26.61
N TYR A 69 19.28 -4.93 -27.51
CA TYR A 69 20.26 -5.92 -27.99
C TYR A 69 20.49 -5.69 -29.49
N GLY A 70 21.75 -5.66 -29.92
CA GLY A 70 22.14 -5.26 -31.27
C GLY A 70 22.73 -3.84 -31.37
N ILE A 71 23.08 -3.19 -30.26
CA ILE A 71 23.58 -1.80 -30.23
C ILE A 71 24.63 -1.59 -29.13
N ARG A 72 25.61 -0.72 -29.40
CA ARG A 72 26.60 -0.22 -28.42
C ARG A 72 26.84 1.29 -28.58
N VAL A 73 27.48 1.90 -27.58
CA VAL A 73 28.12 3.21 -27.72
C VAL A 73 29.29 3.07 -28.70
N LYS A 74 29.51 4.06 -29.57
CA LYS A 74 30.65 4.09 -30.50
C LYS A 74 31.98 4.26 -29.74
N PRO A 75 33.09 3.62 -30.17
CA PRO A 75 34.38 3.75 -29.48
C PRO A 75 34.89 5.19 -29.33
N ASN A 76 34.59 6.05 -30.32
CA ASN A 76 34.98 7.47 -30.33
C ASN A 76 33.94 8.43 -29.71
N SER A 77 32.86 7.91 -29.10
CA SER A 77 31.86 8.75 -28.42
C SER A 77 32.32 9.18 -27.03
N PRO A 78 32.10 10.44 -26.61
CA PRO A 78 32.36 10.88 -25.24
C PRO A 78 31.49 10.15 -24.19
N LEU A 79 30.41 9.48 -24.60
CA LEU A 79 29.52 8.73 -23.70
C LEU A 79 30.18 7.49 -23.06
N ASN A 80 31.34 7.05 -23.54
CA ASN A 80 32.10 5.95 -22.92
C ASN A 80 32.59 6.33 -21.51
N GLN A 81 33.16 7.53 -21.35
CA GLN A 81 33.65 8.05 -20.06
C GLN A 81 32.52 8.15 -19.01
N ILE A 82 31.29 8.43 -19.47
CA ILE A 82 30.10 8.58 -18.62
C ILE A 82 29.59 7.22 -18.09
N SER A 83 29.95 6.10 -18.74
CA SER A 83 29.53 4.76 -18.30
C SER A 83 30.33 4.24 -17.09
N GLU A 84 31.55 4.73 -16.88
CA GLU A 84 32.42 4.29 -15.77
C GLU A 84 31.98 4.88 -14.42
N GLU A 85 31.49 6.12 -14.40
CA GLU A 85 30.98 6.82 -13.20
C GLU A 85 29.75 6.12 -12.60
N VAL A 86 28.86 5.63 -13.46
CA VAL A 86 27.67 4.84 -13.08
C VAL A 86 28.03 3.40 -12.64
N THR A 87 29.17 2.88 -13.10
CA THR A 87 29.62 1.51 -12.78
C THR A 87 30.45 1.48 -11.49
N THR A 88 31.30 2.48 -11.26
CA THR A 88 32.12 2.61 -10.05
C THR A 88 31.29 2.90 -8.80
N THR A 89 30.24 3.73 -8.92
CA THR A 89 29.25 3.92 -7.84
C THR A 89 28.49 2.64 -7.49
N ALA A 90 28.21 1.77 -8.47
CA ALA A 90 27.53 0.49 -8.24
C ALA A 90 28.43 -0.57 -7.56
N LEU A 91 29.70 -0.70 -7.98
CA LEU A 91 30.62 -1.68 -7.36
C LEU A 91 31.00 -1.31 -5.92
N ARG A 92 31.18 -0.02 -5.62
CA ARG A 92 31.70 0.46 -4.33
C ARG A 92 30.76 0.20 -3.15
N GLN A 93 29.50 -0.15 -3.39
CA GLN A 93 28.54 -0.59 -2.35
C GLN A 93 28.58 -2.10 -2.03
N GLN A 94 29.32 -2.94 -2.77
CA GLN A 94 29.27 -4.40 -2.59
C GLN A 94 30.55 -5.03 -2.00
N SER A 95 31.63 -4.29 -1.79
CA SER A 95 32.95 -4.85 -1.40
C SER A 95 33.63 -4.17 -0.20
N ALA A 96 32.86 -3.54 0.70
CA ALA A 96 33.38 -2.81 1.87
C ALA A 96 33.16 -3.52 3.22
N THR A 97 32.68 -4.76 3.23
CA THR A 97 32.22 -5.47 4.45
C THR A 97 33.08 -6.67 4.85
N GLN A 98 34.41 -6.61 4.65
CA GLN A 98 35.33 -7.53 5.35
C GLN A 98 36.78 -7.03 5.48
N ALA A 99 37.41 -7.42 6.61
CA ALA A 99 38.85 -7.47 6.91
C ALA A 99 39.68 -6.17 7.15
N LYS A 100 40.04 -5.99 8.44
CA LYS A 100 41.37 -5.58 8.98
C LYS A 100 41.85 -4.13 8.74
N ARG A 101 42.13 -3.33 9.79
CA ARG A 101 43.31 -3.30 10.72
C ARG A 101 44.61 -2.70 10.11
N PHE A 102 45.12 -1.66 10.80
CA PHE A 102 46.50 -1.16 10.92
C PHE A 102 47.14 -0.21 9.86
N ARG A 103 47.69 0.90 10.40
CA ARG A 103 48.79 1.80 9.93
C ARG A 103 48.60 2.57 8.60
N LEU A 104 48.78 3.90 8.49
CA LEU A 104 49.74 4.90 9.02
C LEU A 104 50.95 5.13 8.08
N GLY A 105 51.03 6.33 7.49
CA GLY A 105 52.19 6.90 6.76
C GLY A 105 52.23 6.58 5.25
N GLY A 106 52.75 7.44 4.37
CA GLY A 106 53.19 8.84 4.55
C GLY A 106 54.27 9.26 3.53
N LYS A 107 54.41 10.60 3.31
CA LYS A 107 55.44 11.31 2.49
C LYS A 107 55.32 11.18 0.94
N THR A 108 55.07 12.29 0.22
CA THR A 108 55.99 13.17 -0.58
C THR A 108 56.35 12.61 -1.98
N THR A 109 56.73 13.37 -3.02
CA THR A 109 57.38 14.71 -3.14
C THR A 109 57.02 15.45 -4.46
N GLU A 110 57.19 16.80 -4.48
CA GLU A 110 57.75 17.64 -5.60
C GLU A 110 57.02 17.75 -6.99
N ASN A 111 57.25 18.79 -7.82
CA ASN A 111 57.50 20.25 -7.60
C ASN A 111 57.40 21.05 -8.94
N HIS A 112 56.92 22.31 -8.86
CA HIS A 112 57.21 23.54 -9.64
C HIS A 112 55.97 24.47 -9.56
N ASP A 113 56.00 25.73 -9.09
CA ASP A 113 56.82 26.93 -9.44
C ASP A 113 56.25 27.70 -10.65
N SER A 114 56.13 29.04 -10.69
CA SER A 114 56.49 30.16 -9.77
C SER A 114 55.37 31.23 -9.75
N GLY A 115 55.37 32.23 -8.82
CA GLY A 115 54.25 33.22 -8.81
C GLY A 115 54.17 34.45 -7.88
N THR A 116 55.23 34.94 -7.21
CA THR A 116 55.37 36.32 -6.62
C THR A 116 54.39 36.91 -5.55
N ALA A 117 54.99 37.70 -4.64
CA ALA A 117 54.44 38.85 -3.88
C ALA A 117 53.68 38.67 -2.52
N THR A 118 54.42 38.91 -1.42
CA THR A 118 53.99 39.45 -0.09
C THR A 118 53.91 41.00 -0.12
N PRO A 119 53.56 41.76 0.95
CA PRO A 119 53.36 41.47 2.40
C PRO A 119 51.97 41.94 2.97
N GLY A 120 51.63 41.84 4.27
CA GLY A 120 52.24 41.22 5.45
C GLY A 120 51.70 41.82 6.79
N SER A 121 52.21 41.36 7.94
CA SER A 121 51.91 41.83 9.33
C SER A 121 50.48 41.56 9.87
N ALA A 122 50.19 41.45 11.19
CA ALA A 122 50.98 41.03 12.37
C ALA A 122 50.04 40.82 13.60
N GLN A 123 50.63 40.46 14.75
CA GLN A 123 50.12 40.59 16.13
C GLN A 123 49.11 39.55 16.69
N THR A 124 49.63 38.81 17.69
CA THR A 124 48.96 38.24 18.87
C THR A 124 48.79 39.33 19.97
N PRO A 125 48.35 39.08 21.23
CA PRO A 125 47.87 37.86 21.91
C PRO A 125 46.45 38.12 22.52
N ASP A 126 45.94 37.67 23.70
CA ASP A 126 46.41 36.83 24.83
C ASP A 126 45.21 36.30 25.66
N SER A 127 45.44 35.31 26.55
CA SER A 127 44.80 35.08 27.86
C SER A 127 43.27 34.87 28.01
N SER A 128 42.75 34.37 29.15
CA SER A 128 43.22 33.31 30.07
C SER A 128 42.13 32.95 31.11
N SER A 129 42.04 31.67 31.49
CA SER A 129 41.50 31.14 32.78
C SER A 129 40.04 31.41 33.22
N GLY A 130 39.54 30.56 34.13
CA GLY A 130 38.38 30.86 34.99
C GLY A 130 37.23 29.84 34.91
N GLY A 131 37.06 29.04 35.97
CA GLY A 131 35.89 28.17 36.15
C GLY A 131 35.06 28.58 37.36
N GLY A 132 33.77 28.24 37.37
CA GLY A 132 32.85 28.48 38.47
C GLY A 132 31.52 27.77 38.27
N ALA A 133 30.87 27.33 39.34
CA ALA A 133 29.62 26.57 39.29
C ALA A 133 28.58 27.16 40.24
N ALA A 134 27.33 27.31 39.80
CA ALA A 134 26.13 27.31 40.62
C ALA A 134 24.85 27.23 39.75
N ALA A 135 23.77 26.73 40.35
CA ALA A 135 22.48 26.47 39.69
C ALA A 135 21.72 27.74 39.23
N ALA A 136 20.94 27.57 38.15
CA ALA A 136 19.80 28.42 37.80
C ALA A 136 18.65 27.52 37.30
N THR A 137 17.41 28.03 37.35
CA THR A 137 16.17 27.21 37.28
C THR A 137 15.33 27.41 36.02
N VAL A 138 14.62 26.33 35.64
CA VAL A 138 13.36 26.30 34.86
C VAL A 138 13.41 26.58 33.35
N ALA A 139 12.92 25.57 32.60
CA ALA A 139 12.27 25.56 31.28
C ALA A 139 12.92 26.28 30.07
N VAL A 140 13.14 25.51 29.00
CA VAL A 140 12.27 25.47 27.79
C VAL A 140 12.60 24.21 26.99
N ALA A 141 11.65 23.67 26.22
CA ALA A 141 11.86 22.46 25.42
C ALA A 141 12.78 22.72 24.20
N THR A 142 13.79 21.88 24.01
CA THR A 142 14.56 21.79 22.76
C THR A 142 13.77 21.02 21.71
N PRO A 143 13.41 21.61 20.56
CA PRO A 143 12.82 20.85 19.47
C PRO A 143 13.88 19.95 18.82
N VAL A 144 13.47 18.75 18.39
CA VAL A 144 14.23 17.98 17.40
C VAL A 144 14.38 18.85 16.15
N ALA A 145 15.58 18.90 15.58
CA ALA A 145 15.90 19.81 14.48
C ALA A 145 14.95 19.59 13.29
N ALA A 146 14.03 20.53 13.09
CA ALA A 146 12.98 20.45 12.08
C ALA A 146 13.58 20.56 10.67
N THR A 147 13.92 19.41 10.09
CA THR A 147 14.21 19.28 8.66
C THR A 147 13.00 19.80 7.90
N GLN A 148 13.11 20.95 7.23
CA GLN A 148 11.96 21.55 6.54
C GLN A 148 11.40 20.56 5.51
N PRO A 149 10.06 20.36 5.46
CA PRO A 149 9.46 19.46 4.49
C PRO A 149 9.77 19.97 3.09
N SER A 150 10.34 19.10 2.25
CA SER A 150 10.71 19.46 0.88
C SER A 150 9.51 20.05 0.13
N ALA A 151 9.74 20.95 -0.83
CA ALA A 151 8.66 21.58 -1.60
C ALA A 151 7.74 20.55 -2.29
N ALA A 152 8.27 19.38 -2.66
CA ALA A 152 7.49 18.25 -3.18
C ALA A 152 6.59 17.58 -2.12
N ALA A 153 7.02 17.51 -0.86
CA ALA A 153 6.19 17.01 0.23
C ALA A 153 5.01 17.96 0.52
N GLN A 154 5.25 19.28 0.52
CA GLN A 154 4.19 20.29 0.71
C GLN A 154 3.08 20.15 -0.36
N GLN A 155 3.45 19.98 -1.63
CA GLN A 155 2.48 19.75 -2.73
C GLN A 155 1.67 18.44 -2.57
N HIS A 156 2.17 17.44 -1.86
CA HIS A 156 1.47 16.18 -1.64
C HIS A 156 0.43 16.25 -0.50
N HIS A 157 0.48 17.23 0.40
CA HIS A 157 -0.43 17.30 1.56
C HIS A 157 -1.91 17.37 1.16
N GLN A 158 -2.25 17.99 0.04
CA GLN A 158 -3.65 18.11 -0.45
C GLN A 158 -4.32 16.77 -0.85
N TYR A 159 -3.55 15.67 -0.88
CA TYR A 159 -4.04 14.32 -1.18
C TYR A 159 -4.23 13.45 0.07
N LEU A 160 -3.76 13.90 1.23
CA LEU A 160 -3.95 13.22 2.51
C LEU A 160 -5.39 13.43 3.04
N GLY A 161 -5.83 12.50 3.88
CA GLY A 161 -7.09 12.56 4.62
C GLY A 161 -6.98 13.37 5.91
N ASP A 162 -8.07 13.42 6.68
CA ASP A 162 -8.07 14.08 7.98
C ASP A 162 -7.31 13.26 9.04
N ALA A 163 -6.35 13.91 9.71
CA ALA A 163 -5.55 13.34 10.78
C ALA A 163 -6.10 13.64 12.19
N SER A 164 -7.15 14.46 12.32
CA SER A 164 -7.70 14.93 13.62
C SER A 164 -7.97 13.80 14.62
N SER A 165 -8.48 12.68 14.10
CA SER A 165 -8.90 11.49 14.86
C SER A 165 -7.97 10.30 14.64
N ALA A 166 -6.78 10.52 14.05
CA ALA A 166 -5.90 9.43 13.65
C ALA A 166 -5.18 8.74 14.83
N ILE A 167 -5.04 9.42 15.98
CA ILE A 167 -4.61 8.79 17.24
C ILE A 167 -5.82 8.12 17.89
N PRO A 168 -5.87 6.78 18.00
CA PRO A 168 -7.04 6.10 18.55
C PRO A 168 -7.14 6.27 20.09
N PRO A 169 -8.36 6.20 20.65
CA PRO A 169 -8.52 5.99 22.08
C PRO A 169 -7.99 4.59 22.43
N LEU A 170 -6.77 4.53 23.00
CA LEU A 170 -6.07 3.26 23.28
C LEU A 170 -6.83 2.34 24.25
N GLY A 171 -7.72 2.90 25.06
CA GLY A 171 -8.51 2.18 26.05
C GLY A 171 -7.68 1.73 27.26
N GLU A 172 -8.27 0.82 28.03
CA GLU A 172 -7.66 0.27 29.25
C GLU A 172 -7.04 -1.11 29.02
N VAL A 173 -6.10 -1.47 29.91
CA VAL A 173 -5.45 -2.79 29.91
C VAL A 173 -6.16 -3.69 30.91
N GLU A 174 -7.00 -4.59 30.37
CA GLU A 174 -7.83 -5.50 31.15
C GLU A 174 -7.01 -6.69 31.67
N PHE A 175 -6.46 -6.58 32.89
CA PHE A 175 -5.84 -7.71 33.59
C PHE A 175 -6.87 -8.71 34.18
N GLY A 176 -8.12 -8.29 34.32
CA GLY A 176 -9.19 -9.11 34.92
C GLY A 176 -8.89 -9.44 36.39
N SER A 177 -8.96 -10.73 36.74
CA SER A 177 -8.54 -11.27 38.05
C SER A 177 -7.06 -11.67 38.12
N SER A 178 -6.28 -11.45 37.04
CA SER A 178 -4.86 -11.83 36.99
C SER A 178 -4.02 -10.87 37.84
N PRO A 179 -3.11 -11.35 38.70
CA PRO A 179 -2.17 -10.47 39.39
C PRO A 179 -1.21 -9.81 38.40
N LEU A 180 -0.76 -8.59 38.72
CA LEU A 180 0.37 -7.96 38.05
C LEU A 180 1.67 -8.75 38.35
N PRO A 181 2.65 -8.80 37.44
CA PRO A 181 3.94 -9.45 37.70
C PRO A 181 4.70 -8.80 38.87
N ASP A 182 5.53 -9.59 39.54
CA ASP A 182 6.38 -9.10 40.63
C ASP A 182 7.25 -7.91 40.18
N GLY A 183 7.16 -6.81 40.94
CA GLY A 183 7.87 -5.56 40.64
C GLY A 183 7.21 -4.64 39.60
N ILE A 184 6.00 -4.95 39.12
CA ILE A 184 5.21 -4.10 38.23
C ILE A 184 4.00 -3.53 38.98
N GLY A 185 3.92 -2.20 39.10
CA GLY A 185 2.74 -1.50 39.60
C GLY A 185 1.80 -1.07 38.47
N MET A 186 0.56 -0.71 38.80
CA MET A 186 -0.37 -0.13 37.82
C MET A 186 0.19 1.16 37.18
N LYS A 187 1.00 1.92 37.93
CA LYS A 187 1.74 3.09 37.43
C LYS A 187 2.67 2.75 36.25
N ASP A 188 3.28 1.56 36.22
CA ASP A 188 4.11 1.13 35.10
C ASP A 188 3.27 0.83 33.85
N VAL A 189 2.05 0.33 34.04
CA VAL A 189 1.06 0.14 32.96
C VAL A 189 0.62 1.48 32.39
N ASP A 190 0.29 2.46 33.24
CA ASP A 190 -0.09 3.82 32.80
C ASP A 190 1.07 4.56 32.12
N ASN A 191 2.30 4.41 32.64
CA ASN A 191 3.50 4.95 31.99
C ASN A 191 3.75 4.28 30.63
N PHE A 192 3.51 2.97 30.51
CA PHE A 192 3.56 2.27 29.22
C PHE A 192 2.48 2.77 28.24
N LYS A 193 1.21 2.87 28.67
CA LYS A 193 0.09 3.42 27.89
C LYS A 193 0.44 4.82 27.35
N ARG A 194 1.02 5.68 28.21
CA ARG A 194 1.49 7.02 27.83
C ARG A 194 2.60 6.98 26.80
N ILE A 195 3.70 6.25 27.06
CA ILE A 195 4.84 6.15 26.12
C ILE A 195 4.36 5.61 24.76
N TYR A 196 3.40 4.69 24.74
CA TYR A 196 2.80 4.18 23.51
C TYR A 196 1.98 5.25 22.75
N ARG A 197 1.21 6.06 23.47
CA ARG A 197 0.45 7.19 22.90
C ARG A 197 1.38 8.26 22.31
N ASP A 198 2.39 8.67 23.08
CA ASP A 198 3.37 9.69 22.69
C ASP A 198 4.19 9.21 21.46
N HIS A 199 4.43 7.89 21.34
CA HIS A 199 5.00 7.27 20.13
C HIS A 199 4.03 7.32 18.93
N CYS A 200 2.75 7.00 19.09
CA CYS A 200 1.75 7.12 18.02
C CYS A 200 1.62 8.56 17.50
N GLU A 201 1.67 9.57 18.37
CA GLU A 201 1.68 10.99 17.98
C GLU A 201 2.93 11.34 17.16
N SER A 202 4.11 10.92 17.62
CA SER A 202 5.37 11.12 16.90
C SER A 202 5.38 10.42 15.53
N PHE A 203 4.77 9.23 15.45
CA PHE A 203 4.64 8.45 14.21
C PHE A 203 3.67 9.15 13.24
N LEU A 204 2.54 9.67 13.73
CA LEU A 204 1.57 10.40 12.92
C LEU A 204 2.18 11.67 12.32
N ASP A 205 2.91 12.47 13.11
CA ASP A 205 3.61 13.66 12.60
C ASP A 205 4.63 13.30 11.50
N ALA A 206 5.44 12.26 11.72
CA ALA A 206 6.39 11.77 10.72
C ALA A 206 5.70 11.28 9.43
N VAL A 207 4.49 10.71 9.52
CA VAL A 207 3.67 10.32 8.36
C VAL A 207 3.07 11.53 7.65
N MET A 208 2.52 12.50 8.38
CA MET A 208 1.93 13.72 7.81
C MET A 208 2.96 14.55 7.04
N ASN A 209 4.15 14.73 7.61
CA ASN A 209 5.28 15.39 6.93
C ASN A 209 5.91 14.53 5.82
N LEU A 210 5.43 13.30 5.58
CA LEU A 210 5.97 12.31 4.63
C LEU A 210 7.43 11.90 4.90
N HIS A 211 7.89 12.12 6.14
CA HIS A 211 9.23 11.78 6.63
C HIS A 211 9.33 10.30 7.03
N PHE A 212 8.89 9.41 6.15
CA PHE A 212 8.72 7.96 6.39
C PHE A 212 9.95 7.22 6.96
N SER A 213 11.17 7.71 6.71
CA SER A 213 12.41 7.13 7.26
C SER A 213 12.58 7.36 8.77
N ALA A 214 11.92 8.37 9.36
CA ALA A 214 11.96 8.61 10.80
C ALA A 214 11.22 7.52 11.61
N ILE A 215 10.37 6.72 10.96
CA ILE A 215 9.65 5.62 11.62
C ILE A 215 10.60 4.56 12.20
N GLU A 216 11.75 4.31 11.56
CA GLU A 216 12.76 3.39 12.07
C GLU A 216 13.36 3.89 13.41
N SER A 217 13.74 5.16 13.50
CA SER A 217 14.32 5.72 14.74
C SER A 217 13.28 5.90 15.85
N LEU A 218 12.02 6.19 15.51
CA LEU A 218 10.91 6.22 16.48
C LEU A 218 10.67 4.84 17.12
N TRP A 219 10.74 3.75 16.36
CA TRP A 219 10.67 2.40 16.93
C TRP A 219 11.92 2.01 17.71
N GLN A 220 13.12 2.36 17.24
CA GLN A 220 14.37 2.11 17.98
C GLN A 220 14.39 2.83 19.34
N SER A 221 13.79 4.02 19.42
CA SER A 221 13.56 4.77 20.66
C SER A 221 12.57 4.05 21.58
N LEU A 222 11.36 3.74 21.10
CA LEU A 222 10.32 3.03 21.86
C LEU A 222 10.82 1.72 22.49
N TRP A 223 11.53 0.89 21.72
CA TRP A 223 12.04 -0.41 22.15
C TRP A 223 13.46 -0.36 22.74
N ARG A 224 14.06 0.82 22.80
CA ARG A 224 15.33 1.12 23.50
C ARG A 224 16.50 0.30 22.99
N VAL A 225 16.68 0.27 21.68
CA VAL A 225 17.86 -0.33 21.04
C VAL A 225 19.11 0.42 21.48
N GLN A 226 20.23 -0.29 21.65
CA GLN A 226 21.49 0.30 22.13
C GLN A 226 21.96 1.41 21.19
N GLY A 227 22.11 2.62 21.73
CA GLY A 227 22.51 3.82 20.98
C GLY A 227 21.43 4.91 20.89
N ALA A 228 20.16 4.61 21.20
CA ALA A 228 19.11 5.63 21.30
C ALA A 228 19.18 6.43 22.61
N GLU A 229 18.98 7.76 22.55
CA GLU A 229 18.99 8.65 23.71
C GLU A 229 17.70 8.52 24.56
N CYS A 230 17.57 7.41 25.29
CA CYS A 230 16.37 7.05 26.05
C CYS A 230 16.16 7.85 27.37
N GLY A 231 16.81 9.02 27.51
CA GLY A 231 17.10 9.68 28.79
C GLY A 231 15.89 9.98 29.69
N ASP A 232 14.73 10.34 29.12
CA ASP A 232 13.51 10.65 29.89
C ASP A 232 12.51 9.49 29.95
N GLN A 233 12.48 8.61 28.94
CA GLN A 233 11.60 7.42 28.98
C GLN A 233 12.09 6.39 29.99
N GLU A 234 13.41 6.25 30.19
CA GLU A 234 14.01 5.36 31.20
C GLU A 234 13.70 5.82 32.64
N LYS A 235 13.45 7.13 32.86
CA LYS A 235 13.00 7.69 34.15
C LYS A 235 11.53 7.39 34.45
N LEU A 236 10.70 7.23 33.42
CA LEU A 236 9.26 6.96 33.55
C LEU A 236 8.97 5.46 33.74
N LEU A 237 9.67 4.60 32.99
CA LEU A 237 9.51 3.15 33.02
C LEU A 237 10.89 2.54 32.78
N SER A 238 11.35 1.60 33.61
CA SER A 238 12.67 0.97 33.40
C SER A 238 12.66 -0.01 32.22
N LYS A 239 13.81 -0.24 31.57
CA LYS A 239 13.91 -1.22 30.45
C LYS A 239 13.57 -2.64 30.91
N SER A 240 13.87 -3.00 32.16
CA SER A 240 13.41 -4.25 32.78
C SER A 240 11.89 -4.28 32.97
N SER A 241 11.27 -3.20 33.46
CA SER A 241 9.81 -3.10 33.62
C SER A 241 9.11 -3.23 32.26
N LEU A 242 9.62 -2.55 31.22
CA LEU A 242 9.15 -2.66 29.84
C LEU A 242 9.23 -4.10 29.31
N PHE A 243 10.36 -4.79 29.53
CA PHE A 243 10.55 -6.18 29.11
C PHE A 243 9.60 -7.16 29.82
N VAL A 244 9.30 -6.94 31.11
CA VAL A 244 8.32 -7.74 31.87
C VAL A 244 6.89 -7.47 31.39
N LEU A 245 6.50 -6.20 31.19
CA LEU A 245 5.21 -5.82 30.62
C LEU A 245 4.99 -6.47 29.23
N CYS A 246 6.02 -6.54 28.39
CA CYS A 246 5.92 -7.17 27.07
C CYS A 246 5.66 -8.70 27.11
N LYS A 247 5.85 -9.37 28.25
CA LYS A 247 5.46 -10.78 28.46
C LYS A 247 4.00 -10.95 28.89
N CYS A 248 3.30 -9.87 29.26
CA CYS A 248 1.94 -9.94 29.76
C CYS A 248 0.95 -10.02 28.59
N GLU A 249 0.14 -11.08 28.54
CA GLU A 249 -0.89 -11.25 27.51
C GLU A 249 -1.89 -10.06 27.43
N PRO A 250 -2.32 -9.42 28.54
CA PRO A 250 -3.13 -8.19 28.47
C PRO A 250 -2.43 -7.03 27.74
N ILE A 251 -1.13 -6.84 27.96
CA ILE A 251 -0.32 -5.81 27.29
C ILE A 251 -0.15 -6.14 25.80
N GLN A 252 0.07 -7.41 25.46
CA GLN A 252 0.15 -7.88 24.07
C GLN A 252 -1.18 -7.65 23.32
N LYS A 253 -2.33 -7.97 23.94
CA LYS A 253 -3.68 -7.70 23.39
C LYS A 253 -3.96 -6.20 23.25
N PHE A 254 -3.57 -5.39 24.23
CA PHE A 254 -3.64 -3.93 24.16
C PHE A 254 -2.84 -3.38 22.98
N VAL A 255 -1.56 -3.77 22.86
CA VAL A 255 -0.68 -3.36 21.75
C VAL A 255 -1.24 -3.78 20.39
N GLN A 256 -1.74 -5.02 20.27
CA GLN A 256 -2.35 -5.51 19.03
C GLN A 256 -3.58 -4.69 18.62
N ARG A 257 -4.47 -4.37 19.56
CA ARG A 257 -5.67 -3.56 19.32
C ARG A 257 -5.30 -2.12 18.95
N ALA A 258 -4.36 -1.51 19.68
CA ALA A 258 -3.86 -0.17 19.43
C ALA A 258 -3.25 -0.04 18.03
N ASP A 259 -2.39 -0.99 17.64
CA ASP A 259 -1.79 -1.04 16.31
C ASP A 259 -2.83 -1.20 15.20
N TYR A 260 -3.75 -2.17 15.32
CA TYR A 260 -4.73 -2.42 14.26
C TYR A 260 -5.72 -1.25 14.06
N GLN A 261 -5.93 -0.41 15.07
CA GLN A 261 -6.68 0.83 14.91
C GLN A 261 -5.80 1.98 14.41
N PHE A 262 -4.62 2.20 14.98
CA PHE A 262 -3.71 3.27 14.57
C PHE A 262 -3.27 3.11 13.10
N TYR A 263 -2.90 1.90 12.70
CA TYR A 263 -2.52 1.60 11.32
C TYR A 263 -3.71 1.68 10.35
N GLN A 264 -4.94 1.40 10.80
CA GLN A 264 -6.14 1.64 9.98
C GLN A 264 -6.30 3.15 9.73
N ASN A 265 -6.28 3.94 10.79
CA ASN A 265 -6.36 5.39 10.70
C ASN A 265 -5.26 5.98 9.80
N LEU A 266 -4.04 5.44 9.85
CA LEU A 266 -2.95 5.85 8.94
C LEU A 266 -3.16 5.44 7.48
N VAL A 267 -3.86 4.34 7.19
CA VAL A 267 -4.28 4.02 5.81
C VAL A 267 -5.30 5.06 5.33
N ASP A 268 -6.26 5.43 6.17
CA ASP A 268 -7.32 6.38 5.82
C ASP A 268 -6.77 7.82 5.67
N VAL A 269 -5.70 8.17 6.41
CA VAL A 269 -4.93 9.42 6.19
C VAL A 269 -4.10 9.37 4.91
N LEU A 270 -3.44 8.25 4.58
CA LEU A 270 -2.56 8.15 3.41
C LEU A 270 -3.30 7.92 2.09
N ILE A 271 -4.48 7.30 2.13
CA ILE A 271 -5.28 6.89 0.97
C ILE A 271 -6.78 7.04 1.31
N PRO A 272 -7.30 8.27 1.53
CA PRO A 272 -8.68 8.51 1.99
C PRO A 272 -9.76 8.09 1.00
N ASP A 273 -9.42 8.02 -0.29
CA ASP A 273 -10.25 7.42 -1.33
C ASP A 273 -9.36 6.65 -2.31
N VAL A 274 -9.68 5.37 -2.51
CA VAL A 274 -8.98 4.49 -3.45
C VAL A 274 -9.28 4.81 -4.91
N LEU A 275 -10.32 5.58 -5.23
CA LEU A 275 -10.70 5.96 -6.59
C LEU A 275 -10.15 7.34 -7.01
N ARG A 276 -10.07 8.31 -6.10
CA ARG A 276 -9.50 9.65 -6.30
C ARG A 276 -8.11 9.60 -6.95
N PRO A 277 -7.78 10.43 -7.96
CA PRO A 277 -6.45 10.46 -8.54
C PRO A 277 -5.37 10.90 -7.51
N ILE A 278 -4.37 10.05 -7.28
CA ILE A 278 -3.22 10.32 -6.41
C ILE A 278 -1.94 10.40 -7.27
N PRO A 279 -1.01 11.35 -7.02
CA PRO A 279 0.24 11.45 -7.77
C PRO A 279 1.09 10.17 -7.73
N SER A 280 1.72 9.83 -8.86
CA SER A 280 2.63 8.67 -8.97
C SER A 280 3.84 8.78 -8.04
N SER A 281 4.30 10.00 -7.77
CA SER A 281 5.30 10.32 -6.75
C SER A 281 4.87 9.89 -5.34
N LEU A 282 3.68 10.31 -4.91
CA LEU A 282 3.14 10.01 -3.57
C LEU A 282 2.83 8.51 -3.41
N THR A 283 2.15 7.90 -4.39
CA THR A 283 1.89 6.45 -4.35
C THR A 283 3.18 5.63 -4.34
N GLN A 284 4.23 6.03 -5.07
CA GLN A 284 5.53 5.34 -5.00
C GLN A 284 6.24 5.55 -3.66
N ALA A 285 6.11 6.73 -3.03
CA ALA A 285 6.61 6.97 -1.68
C ALA A 285 5.92 6.07 -0.65
N ILE A 286 4.59 5.97 -0.69
CA ILE A 286 3.79 5.07 0.16
C ILE A 286 4.15 3.59 -0.07
N ARG A 287 4.38 3.17 -1.32
CA ARG A 287 4.83 1.81 -1.63
C ARG A 287 6.27 1.52 -1.17
N ASN A 288 7.15 2.51 -1.17
CA ASN A 288 8.50 2.39 -0.64
C ASN A 288 8.48 2.30 0.90
N PHE A 289 7.69 3.15 1.56
CA PHE A 289 7.42 3.09 2.99
C PHE A 289 6.91 1.70 3.41
N ALA A 290 5.82 1.25 2.77
CA ALA A 290 5.22 -0.05 3.03
C ALA A 290 6.16 -1.25 2.80
N LYS A 291 7.16 -1.11 1.93
CA LYS A 291 8.19 -2.15 1.70
C LYS A 291 9.21 -2.23 2.86
N SER A 292 9.50 -1.12 3.54
CA SER A 292 10.56 -1.04 4.55
C SER A 292 10.08 -1.35 5.97
N LEU A 293 8.80 -1.07 6.27
CA LEU A 293 8.17 -1.22 7.59
C LEU A 293 8.56 -2.50 8.35
N GLU A 294 8.41 -3.68 7.74
CA GLU A 294 8.67 -4.98 8.38
C GLU A 294 10.15 -5.14 8.80
N GLY A 295 11.09 -4.71 7.96
CA GLY A 295 12.53 -4.77 8.23
C GLY A 295 12.96 -3.79 9.31
N TRP A 296 12.45 -2.55 9.27
CA TRP A 296 12.68 -1.54 10.29
C TRP A 296 12.16 -1.97 11.67
N LEU A 297 10.95 -2.52 11.76
CA LEU A 297 10.41 -3.02 13.02
C LEU A 297 11.23 -4.21 13.54
N THR A 298 11.58 -5.16 12.67
CA THR A 298 12.42 -6.32 13.04
C THR A 298 13.78 -5.88 13.59
N SER A 299 14.40 -4.86 12.98
CA SER A 299 15.64 -4.23 13.45
C SER A 299 15.45 -3.56 14.82
N ALA A 300 14.35 -2.84 15.00
CA ALA A 300 14.04 -2.09 16.21
C ALA A 300 13.64 -2.94 17.43
N MET A 301 13.15 -4.17 17.24
CA MET A 301 12.66 -5.03 18.34
C MET A 301 13.70 -6.02 18.89
N GLN A 302 15.00 -5.80 18.62
CA GLN A 302 16.06 -6.66 19.15
C GLN A 302 16.09 -6.67 20.69
N GLY A 303 15.85 -7.85 21.28
CA GLY A 303 15.79 -8.06 22.73
C GLY A 303 14.41 -7.86 23.36
N VAL A 304 13.36 -7.63 22.56
CA VAL A 304 11.95 -7.66 23.03
C VAL A 304 11.45 -9.12 23.08
N PRO A 305 10.56 -9.52 24.01
CA PRO A 305 10.02 -10.88 24.07
C PRO A 305 9.33 -11.31 22.77
N GLU A 306 9.57 -12.55 22.33
CA GLU A 306 9.14 -13.03 21.01
C GLU A 306 7.64 -12.86 20.73
N ASP A 307 6.77 -13.05 21.72
CA ASP A 307 5.32 -12.98 21.49
C ASP A 307 4.82 -11.55 21.26
N MET A 308 5.49 -10.56 21.87
CA MET A 308 5.32 -9.15 21.52
C MET A 308 5.87 -8.85 20.11
N VAL A 309 6.99 -9.47 19.71
CA VAL A 309 7.51 -9.37 18.32
C VAL A 309 6.51 -9.95 17.32
N LYS A 310 5.94 -11.14 17.58
CA LYS A 310 4.91 -11.78 16.75
C LYS A 310 3.68 -10.87 16.57
N VAL A 311 3.19 -10.28 17.67
CA VAL A 311 2.08 -9.31 17.65
C VAL A 311 2.40 -8.08 16.78
N LYS A 312 3.52 -7.40 17.06
CA LYS A 312 3.93 -6.18 16.36
C LYS A 312 4.18 -6.42 14.87
N ILE A 313 4.87 -7.50 14.52
CA ILE A 313 5.15 -7.87 13.12
C ILE A 313 3.85 -8.25 12.39
N GLY A 314 2.94 -9.01 13.02
CA GLY A 314 1.65 -9.36 12.43
C GLY A 314 0.81 -8.13 12.05
N ALA A 315 0.74 -7.14 12.94
CA ALA A 315 0.03 -5.89 12.68
C ALA A 315 0.71 -5.03 11.60
N VAL A 316 2.05 -4.91 11.65
CA VAL A 316 2.81 -4.13 10.66
C VAL A 316 2.81 -4.77 9.26
N SER A 317 2.85 -6.11 9.14
CA SER A 317 2.71 -6.79 7.85
C SER A 317 1.34 -6.59 7.23
N ALA A 318 0.28 -6.63 8.03
CA ALA A 318 -1.08 -6.33 7.57
C ALA A 318 -1.18 -4.87 7.07
N PHE A 319 -0.68 -3.90 7.83
CA PHE A 319 -0.61 -2.48 7.43
C PHE A 319 0.17 -2.28 6.12
N ALA A 320 1.38 -2.85 6.05
CA ALA A 320 2.21 -2.84 4.86
C ALA A 320 1.51 -3.49 3.64
N GLN A 321 0.74 -4.55 3.84
CA GLN A 321 -0.03 -5.20 2.77
C GLN A 321 -1.22 -4.34 2.31
N THR A 322 -1.98 -3.72 3.23
CA THR A 322 -3.10 -2.84 2.88
C THR A 322 -2.63 -1.61 2.10
N LEU A 323 -1.54 -0.94 2.51
CA LEU A 323 -0.94 0.15 1.73
C LEU A 323 -0.51 -0.31 0.31
N ARG A 324 0.11 -1.50 0.18
CA ARG A 324 0.50 -2.09 -1.11
C ARG A 324 -0.71 -2.43 -2.00
N ARG A 325 -1.82 -2.88 -1.42
CA ARG A 325 -3.08 -3.18 -2.12
C ARG A 325 -3.79 -1.91 -2.56
N TYR A 326 -4.08 -1.00 -1.64
CA TYR A 326 -4.84 0.22 -1.93
C TYR A 326 -4.12 1.14 -2.95
N THR A 327 -2.79 1.26 -2.89
CA THR A 327 -2.02 1.97 -3.95
C THR A 327 -2.00 1.22 -5.30
N SER A 328 -2.28 -0.09 -5.34
CA SER A 328 -2.42 -0.86 -6.59
C SER A 328 -3.83 -0.75 -7.16
N LEU A 329 -4.85 -0.82 -6.30
CA LEU A 329 -6.25 -0.54 -6.60
C LEU A 329 -6.41 0.89 -7.15
N ASN A 330 -5.76 1.89 -6.55
CA ASN A 330 -5.78 3.26 -7.06
C ASN A 330 -5.18 3.39 -8.46
N HIS A 331 -4.09 2.68 -8.75
CA HIS A 331 -3.50 2.65 -10.09
C HIS A 331 -4.42 1.95 -11.11
N LEU A 332 -5.09 0.86 -10.72
CA LEU A 332 -6.12 0.20 -11.55
C LEU A 332 -7.32 1.14 -11.81
N ALA A 333 -7.77 1.88 -10.80
CA ALA A 333 -8.84 2.88 -10.92
C ALA A 333 -8.48 3.99 -11.92
N GLN A 334 -7.26 4.55 -11.86
CA GLN A 334 -6.82 5.57 -12.83
C GLN A 334 -6.76 5.01 -14.26
N ALA A 335 -6.25 3.78 -14.42
CA ALA A 335 -6.16 3.14 -15.73
C ALA A 335 -7.54 2.81 -16.32
N ALA A 336 -8.47 2.31 -15.50
CA ALA A 336 -9.84 2.03 -15.91
C ALA A 336 -10.63 3.31 -16.22
N ARG A 337 -10.45 4.39 -15.46
CA ARG A 337 -11.08 5.70 -15.73
C ARG A 337 -10.76 6.21 -17.14
N ALA A 338 -9.54 5.99 -17.64
CA ALA A 338 -9.15 6.33 -19.01
C ALA A 338 -9.81 5.47 -20.10
N VAL A 339 -10.28 4.26 -19.77
CA VAL A 339 -11.10 3.41 -20.66
C VAL A 339 -12.57 3.85 -20.62
N LEU A 340 -13.10 4.06 -19.41
CA LEU A 340 -14.50 4.47 -19.16
C LEU A 340 -14.81 5.92 -19.57
N GLN A 341 -13.81 6.72 -19.93
CA GLN A 341 -13.96 8.03 -20.55
C GLN A 341 -13.83 8.01 -22.08
N ASN A 342 -13.65 6.83 -22.70
CA ASN A 342 -13.45 6.69 -24.14
C ASN A 342 -14.66 6.02 -24.81
N SER A 343 -15.60 6.82 -25.30
CA SER A 343 -16.82 6.37 -25.98
C SER A 343 -16.57 5.39 -27.14
N SER A 344 -15.43 5.49 -27.84
CA SER A 344 -15.09 4.54 -28.91
C SER A 344 -14.73 3.14 -28.38
N GLN A 345 -14.04 3.07 -27.23
CA GLN A 345 -13.76 1.83 -26.53
C GLN A 345 -15.03 1.23 -25.93
N ILE A 346 -15.90 2.05 -25.35
CA ILE A 346 -17.20 1.63 -24.79
C ILE A 346 -18.10 1.02 -25.87
N ASN A 347 -18.22 1.67 -27.03
CA ASN A 347 -19.02 1.13 -28.14
C ASN A 347 -18.44 -0.21 -28.67
N GLN A 348 -17.12 -0.35 -28.74
CA GLN A 348 -16.49 -1.62 -29.12
C GLN A 348 -16.68 -2.69 -28.03
N MET A 349 -16.61 -2.32 -26.75
CA MET A 349 -16.90 -3.21 -25.62
C MET A 349 -18.34 -3.73 -25.67
N LEU A 350 -19.33 -2.87 -25.90
CA LEU A 350 -20.74 -3.27 -26.04
C LEU A 350 -20.93 -4.22 -27.24
N ALA A 351 -20.28 -3.94 -28.36
CA ALA A 351 -20.35 -4.78 -29.56
C ALA A 351 -19.70 -6.16 -29.37
N ASP A 352 -18.62 -6.27 -28.60
CA ASP A 352 -18.00 -7.55 -28.26
C ASP A 352 -18.77 -8.29 -27.14
N LEU A 353 -19.31 -7.57 -26.15
CA LEU A 353 -20.12 -8.13 -25.06
C LEU A 353 -21.41 -8.78 -25.55
N ASN A 354 -22.10 -8.13 -26.49
CA ASN A 354 -23.30 -8.67 -27.13
C ASN A 354 -23.03 -9.88 -28.05
N ARG A 355 -21.76 -10.31 -28.18
CA ARG A 355 -21.36 -11.56 -28.84
C ARG A 355 -20.98 -12.66 -27.86
N VAL A 356 -20.93 -12.39 -26.56
CA VAL A 356 -20.63 -13.38 -25.51
C VAL A 356 -21.81 -14.32 -25.36
N ASP A 357 -21.53 -15.62 -25.27
CA ASP A 357 -22.57 -16.63 -25.04
C ASP A 357 -22.85 -16.76 -23.53
N PHE A 358 -23.67 -15.84 -23.03
CA PHE A 358 -24.07 -15.80 -21.63
C PHE A 358 -24.89 -17.02 -21.21
N HIS A 359 -25.58 -17.70 -22.11
CA HIS A 359 -26.32 -18.93 -21.81
C HIS A 359 -25.36 -20.07 -21.46
N ASN A 360 -24.34 -20.32 -22.30
CA ASN A 360 -23.28 -21.30 -22.05
C ASN A 360 -22.41 -20.93 -20.83
N VAL A 361 -22.13 -19.63 -20.62
CA VAL A 361 -21.45 -19.15 -19.39
C VAL A 361 -22.30 -19.44 -18.15
N GLN A 362 -23.61 -19.17 -18.19
CA GLN A 362 -24.55 -19.42 -17.10
C GLN A 362 -24.71 -20.92 -16.80
N GLU A 363 -24.85 -21.78 -17.82
CA GLU A 363 -24.93 -23.23 -17.66
C GLU A 363 -23.68 -23.79 -16.95
N GLN A 364 -22.49 -23.49 -17.46
CA GLN A 364 -21.23 -23.94 -16.86
C GLN A 364 -21.01 -23.37 -15.45
N ALA A 365 -21.42 -22.13 -15.19
CA ALA A 365 -21.28 -21.51 -13.88
C ALA A 365 -22.33 -21.97 -12.86
N SER A 366 -23.54 -22.33 -13.29
CA SER A 366 -24.59 -22.83 -12.40
C SER A 366 -24.17 -24.14 -11.74
N TRP A 367 -23.57 -25.07 -12.51
CA TRP A 367 -23.06 -26.35 -11.99
C TRP A 367 -21.97 -26.20 -10.92
N VAL A 368 -21.09 -25.18 -11.04
CA VAL A 368 -19.97 -24.97 -10.10
C VAL A 368 -20.35 -24.03 -8.94
N CYS A 369 -20.96 -22.90 -9.25
CA CYS A 369 -21.17 -21.81 -8.30
C CYS A 369 -22.55 -21.82 -7.66
N GLN A 370 -23.55 -22.50 -8.23
CA GLN A 370 -24.95 -22.45 -7.76
C GLN A 370 -25.39 -20.99 -7.52
N CYS A 371 -25.31 -20.19 -8.58
CA CYS A 371 -25.82 -18.81 -8.59
C CYS A 371 -27.33 -18.82 -8.88
N GLU A 372 -28.05 -17.82 -8.39
CA GLU A 372 -29.45 -17.63 -8.77
C GLU A 372 -29.54 -17.05 -10.18
N ASP A 373 -30.23 -17.74 -11.07
CA ASP A 373 -30.32 -17.38 -12.50
C ASP A 373 -30.89 -15.96 -12.72
N GLY A 374 -31.93 -15.59 -11.97
CA GLY A 374 -32.55 -14.26 -12.04
C GLY A 374 -31.66 -13.12 -11.52
N LEU A 375 -30.75 -13.42 -10.58
CA LEU A 375 -29.73 -12.47 -10.13
C LEU A 375 -28.64 -12.31 -11.21
N VAL A 376 -28.14 -13.41 -11.77
CA VAL A 376 -27.10 -13.38 -12.81
C VAL A 376 -27.55 -12.57 -14.02
N GLN A 377 -28.77 -12.82 -14.52
CA GLN A 377 -29.33 -12.11 -15.67
C GLN A 377 -29.56 -10.61 -15.38
N ARG A 378 -29.94 -10.26 -14.14
CA ARG A 378 -30.04 -8.86 -13.72
C ARG A 378 -28.68 -8.17 -13.73
N LEU A 379 -27.64 -8.80 -13.16
CA LEU A 379 -26.29 -8.24 -13.13
C LEU A 379 -25.67 -8.09 -14.52
N GLU A 380 -25.98 -8.99 -15.45
CA GLU A 380 -25.60 -8.86 -16.87
C GLU A 380 -26.27 -7.64 -17.52
N GLN A 381 -27.57 -7.46 -17.29
CA GLN A 381 -28.33 -6.34 -17.83
C GLN A 381 -27.90 -5.00 -17.22
N ASP A 382 -27.78 -4.91 -15.90
CA ASP A 382 -27.28 -3.73 -15.18
C ASP A 382 -25.90 -3.32 -15.72
N PHE A 383 -25.00 -4.28 -15.96
CA PHE A 383 -23.68 -4.01 -16.51
C PHE A 383 -23.74 -3.45 -17.95
N LYS A 384 -24.60 -4.00 -18.81
CA LYS A 384 -24.83 -3.47 -20.17
C LYS A 384 -25.36 -2.04 -20.14
N ASP A 385 -26.37 -1.77 -19.32
CA ASP A 385 -27.01 -0.46 -19.21
C ASP A 385 -26.04 0.59 -18.62
N THR A 386 -25.29 0.23 -17.58
CA THR A 386 -24.27 1.09 -16.94
C THR A 386 -23.13 1.42 -17.90
N LEU A 387 -22.74 0.48 -18.77
CA LEU A 387 -21.75 0.68 -19.83
C LEU A 387 -22.29 1.54 -20.99
N GLN A 388 -23.54 1.33 -21.42
CA GLN A 388 -24.19 2.13 -22.46
C GLN A 388 -24.40 3.60 -22.04
N GLN A 389 -24.67 3.85 -20.77
CA GLN A 389 -24.85 5.19 -20.20
C GLN A 389 -23.54 6.01 -20.06
N GLN A 390 -22.37 5.42 -20.33
CA GLN A 390 -21.05 6.07 -20.18
C GLN A 390 -20.83 6.67 -18.78
N THR A 391 -21.26 5.93 -17.76
CA THR A 391 -21.22 6.32 -16.35
C THR A 391 -19.81 6.51 -15.81
N SER A 392 -19.68 7.34 -14.78
CA SER A 392 -18.40 7.62 -14.13
C SER A 392 -17.88 6.41 -13.32
N LEU A 393 -16.58 6.35 -13.06
CA LEU A 393 -16.00 5.24 -12.28
C LEU A 393 -16.59 5.14 -10.86
N GLU A 394 -17.01 6.27 -10.30
CA GLU A 394 -17.64 6.38 -8.99
C GLU A 394 -19.06 5.78 -9.01
N GLN A 395 -19.78 5.91 -10.13
CA GLN A 395 -21.09 5.25 -10.34
C GLN A 395 -20.93 3.74 -10.52
N TRP A 396 -19.91 3.29 -11.27
CA TRP A 396 -19.53 1.87 -11.34
C TRP A 396 -19.20 1.28 -9.96
N ALA A 397 -18.47 2.03 -9.13
CA ALA A 397 -18.14 1.64 -7.77
C ALA A 397 -19.39 1.56 -6.86
N ALA A 398 -20.32 2.51 -7.00
CA ALA A 398 -21.61 2.48 -6.30
C ALA A 398 -22.48 1.28 -6.73
N TRP A 399 -22.51 0.93 -8.02
CA TRP A 399 -23.16 -0.29 -8.50
C TRP A 399 -22.54 -1.53 -7.86
N LEU A 400 -21.21 -1.66 -7.86
CA LEU A 400 -20.53 -2.80 -7.20
C LEU A 400 -20.87 -2.89 -5.70
N ASP A 401 -20.93 -1.79 -4.96
CA ASP A 401 -21.37 -1.82 -3.55
C ASP A 401 -22.86 -2.22 -3.41
N GLY A 402 -23.72 -1.80 -4.34
CA GLY A 402 -25.09 -2.28 -4.46
C GLY A 402 -25.18 -3.80 -4.65
N VAL A 403 -24.36 -4.36 -5.54
CA VAL A 403 -24.27 -5.81 -5.78
C VAL A 403 -23.80 -6.56 -4.53
N VAL A 404 -22.72 -6.10 -3.88
CA VAL A 404 -22.24 -6.71 -2.62
C VAL A 404 -23.30 -6.59 -1.52
N SER A 405 -23.99 -5.46 -1.41
CA SER A 405 -25.04 -5.25 -0.41
C SER A 405 -26.21 -6.20 -0.64
N LEU A 406 -26.69 -6.35 -1.88
CA LEU A 406 -27.78 -7.25 -2.24
C LEU A 406 -27.45 -8.71 -1.94
N VAL A 407 -26.25 -9.18 -2.28
CA VAL A 407 -25.86 -10.59 -2.07
C VAL A 407 -25.61 -10.91 -0.59
N LEU A 408 -25.22 -9.93 0.22
CA LEU A 408 -24.90 -10.13 1.64
C LEU A 408 -26.00 -9.69 2.61
N GLU A 409 -27.08 -9.04 2.14
CA GLU A 409 -28.26 -8.72 2.95
C GLU A 409 -28.83 -9.93 3.70
N PRO A 410 -29.04 -11.10 3.07
CA PRO A 410 -29.63 -12.26 3.76
C PRO A 410 -28.74 -12.85 4.86
N PHE A 411 -27.51 -12.38 5.01
CA PHE A 411 -26.54 -12.81 6.02
C PHE A 411 -26.28 -11.77 7.11
N GLN A 412 -26.86 -10.56 7.02
CA GLN A 412 -26.58 -9.50 8.00
C GLN A 412 -26.93 -9.93 9.44
N GLY A 413 -26.05 -9.61 10.38
CA GLY A 413 -26.15 -10.03 11.79
C GLY A 413 -25.88 -11.51 12.06
N LYS A 414 -25.65 -12.36 11.04
CA LYS A 414 -25.41 -13.80 11.21
C LYS A 414 -23.92 -14.13 11.30
N ALA A 415 -23.58 -15.12 12.12
CA ALA A 415 -22.21 -15.57 12.33
C ALA A 415 -21.52 -16.12 11.07
N ASP A 416 -22.28 -16.53 10.05
CA ASP A 416 -21.77 -16.99 8.77
C ASP A 416 -21.56 -15.87 7.73
N PHE A 417 -21.88 -14.60 8.04
CA PHE A 417 -21.63 -13.46 7.14
C PHE A 417 -20.21 -13.43 6.54
N PRO A 418 -19.11 -13.62 7.31
CA PRO A 418 -17.76 -13.65 6.73
C PRO A 418 -17.54 -14.85 5.81
N LYS A 419 -18.22 -15.98 6.05
CA LYS A 419 -18.16 -17.18 5.20
C LYS A 419 -18.94 -16.95 3.89
N ALA A 420 -20.12 -16.36 3.96
CA ALA A 420 -20.92 -15.96 2.80
C ALA A 420 -20.17 -14.95 1.91
N ALA A 421 -19.57 -13.93 2.52
CA ALA A 421 -18.80 -12.92 1.81
C ALA A 421 -17.56 -13.49 1.08
N ARG A 422 -16.82 -14.42 1.71
CA ARG A 422 -15.74 -15.16 1.04
C ARG A 422 -16.24 -16.06 -0.10
N GLN A 423 -17.39 -16.72 0.07
CA GLN A 423 -18.01 -17.51 -0.99
C GLN A 423 -18.47 -16.63 -2.16
N PHE A 424 -18.99 -15.42 -1.90
CA PHE A 424 -19.34 -14.49 -2.97
C PHE A 424 -18.12 -14.04 -3.78
N LEU A 425 -16.97 -13.75 -3.15
CA LEU A 425 -15.71 -13.49 -3.89
C LEU A 425 -15.32 -14.65 -4.81
N LEU A 426 -15.48 -15.90 -4.37
CA LEU A 426 -15.18 -17.07 -5.20
C LEU A 426 -16.16 -17.21 -6.38
N LYS A 427 -17.48 -17.07 -6.14
CA LYS A 427 -18.51 -17.09 -7.20
C LYS A 427 -18.29 -15.97 -8.22
N TRP A 428 -18.06 -14.74 -7.75
CA TRP A 428 -17.74 -13.57 -8.57
C TRP A 428 -16.52 -13.83 -9.45
N SER A 429 -15.42 -14.27 -8.85
CA SER A 429 -14.15 -14.45 -9.54
C SER A 429 -14.22 -15.58 -10.57
N PHE A 430 -14.93 -16.67 -10.27
CA PHE A 430 -15.19 -17.75 -11.23
C PHE A 430 -16.05 -17.29 -12.41
N TYR A 431 -17.23 -16.73 -12.15
CA TYR A 431 -18.21 -16.35 -13.19
C TYR A 431 -17.61 -15.37 -14.20
N SER A 432 -17.02 -14.29 -13.69
CA SER A 432 -16.39 -13.26 -14.52
C SER A 432 -15.13 -13.77 -15.25
N SER A 433 -14.45 -14.80 -14.76
CA SER A 433 -13.38 -15.49 -15.50
C SER A 433 -13.91 -16.31 -16.67
N MET A 434 -15.13 -16.86 -16.59
CA MET A 434 -15.77 -17.53 -17.73
C MET A 434 -16.12 -16.53 -18.86
N VAL A 435 -16.60 -15.33 -18.51
CA VAL A 435 -16.84 -14.24 -19.48
C VAL A 435 -15.54 -13.81 -20.17
N ILE A 436 -14.45 -13.62 -19.42
CA ILE A 436 -13.14 -13.27 -20.00
C ILE A 436 -12.59 -14.39 -20.89
N ARG A 437 -12.81 -15.67 -20.53
CA ARG A 437 -12.44 -16.82 -21.37
C ARG A 437 -13.20 -16.81 -22.70
N ASP A 438 -14.50 -16.54 -22.69
CA ASP A 438 -15.31 -16.51 -23.91
C ASP A 438 -14.92 -15.32 -24.84
N LEU A 439 -14.70 -14.13 -24.27
CA LEU A 439 -14.11 -12.97 -24.98
C LEU A 439 -12.73 -13.29 -25.59
N THR A 440 -11.92 -14.11 -24.91
CA THR A 440 -10.61 -14.59 -25.43
C THR A 440 -10.80 -15.50 -26.63
N LEU A 441 -11.70 -16.48 -26.55
CA LEU A 441 -11.97 -17.44 -27.64
C LEU A 441 -12.53 -16.73 -28.89
N ARG A 442 -13.34 -15.69 -28.71
CA ARG A 442 -13.86 -14.84 -29.80
C ARG A 442 -12.86 -13.82 -30.34
N SER A 443 -11.65 -13.74 -29.77
CA SER A 443 -10.61 -12.74 -30.11
C SER A 443 -11.15 -11.29 -30.07
N ALA A 444 -11.94 -10.97 -29.05
CA ALA A 444 -12.60 -9.67 -28.91
C ALA A 444 -11.61 -8.49 -28.97
N ALA A 445 -11.89 -7.49 -29.80
CA ALA A 445 -10.99 -6.35 -29.99
C ALA A 445 -10.84 -5.50 -28.71
N SER A 446 -11.90 -5.47 -27.89
CA SER A 446 -11.92 -4.81 -26.58
C SER A 446 -11.39 -5.67 -25.41
N PHE A 447 -10.83 -6.87 -25.67
CA PHE A 447 -10.36 -7.78 -24.61
C PHE A 447 -9.48 -7.12 -23.55
N GLY A 448 -8.54 -6.25 -23.94
CA GLY A 448 -7.66 -5.55 -23.01
C GLY A 448 -8.41 -4.59 -22.06
N SER A 449 -9.47 -3.96 -22.55
CA SER A 449 -10.34 -3.07 -21.78
C SER A 449 -11.17 -3.86 -20.77
N PHE A 450 -11.77 -4.99 -21.19
CA PHE A 450 -12.45 -5.91 -20.29
C PHE A 450 -11.52 -6.54 -19.25
N HIS A 451 -10.31 -6.94 -19.62
CA HIS A 451 -9.33 -7.50 -18.69
C HIS A 451 -8.87 -6.48 -17.64
N LEU A 452 -8.69 -5.20 -18.01
CA LEU A 452 -8.37 -4.14 -17.06
C LEU A 452 -9.51 -3.88 -16.06
N ILE A 453 -10.75 -3.79 -16.55
CA ILE A 453 -11.94 -3.60 -15.71
C ILE A 453 -12.15 -4.82 -14.80
N ARG A 454 -11.95 -6.04 -15.32
CA ARG A 454 -11.96 -7.29 -14.54
C ARG A 454 -10.99 -7.27 -13.36
N LEU A 455 -9.75 -6.82 -13.58
CA LEU A 455 -8.72 -6.70 -12.54
C LEU A 455 -9.06 -5.64 -11.49
N LEU A 456 -9.56 -4.47 -11.92
CA LEU A 456 -10.10 -3.45 -11.01
C LEU A 456 -11.22 -4.02 -10.15
N TYR A 457 -12.16 -4.74 -10.76
CA TYR A 457 -13.33 -5.26 -10.04
C TYR A 457 -13.00 -6.39 -9.05
N ASP A 458 -11.95 -7.20 -9.27
CA ASP A 458 -11.49 -8.14 -8.23
C ASP A 458 -11.00 -7.38 -6.99
N GLU A 459 -10.07 -6.44 -7.17
CA GLU A 459 -9.50 -5.67 -6.05
C GLU A 459 -10.56 -4.78 -5.37
N TYR A 460 -11.52 -4.23 -6.13
CA TYR A 460 -12.60 -3.40 -5.57
C TYR A 460 -13.68 -4.24 -4.88
N MET A 461 -14.12 -5.37 -5.45
CA MET A 461 -15.04 -6.28 -4.74
C MET A 461 -14.41 -6.81 -3.45
N PHE A 462 -13.11 -7.13 -3.47
CA PHE A 462 -12.39 -7.51 -2.25
C PHE A 462 -12.40 -6.36 -1.23
N TYR A 463 -12.06 -5.13 -1.65
CA TYR A 463 -12.10 -3.93 -0.80
C TYR A 463 -13.49 -3.73 -0.15
N LEU A 464 -14.57 -3.78 -0.93
CA LEU A 464 -15.94 -3.64 -0.43
C LEU A 464 -16.29 -4.73 0.59
N ILE A 465 -15.89 -5.98 0.32
CA ILE A 465 -16.17 -7.12 1.19
C ILE A 465 -15.33 -7.08 2.47
N GLU A 466 -14.08 -6.66 2.40
CA GLU A 466 -13.22 -6.38 3.56
C GLU A 466 -13.87 -5.33 4.48
N HIS A 467 -14.40 -4.25 3.92
CA HIS A 467 -15.11 -3.18 4.65
C HIS A 467 -16.49 -3.56 5.17
N LYS A 468 -17.23 -4.46 4.52
CA LYS A 468 -18.50 -4.98 5.07
C LYS A 468 -18.27 -6.05 6.15
N VAL A 469 -17.24 -6.89 6.01
CA VAL A 469 -16.86 -7.88 7.03
C VAL A 469 -16.27 -7.21 8.27
N SER A 470 -15.48 -6.14 8.13
CA SER A 470 -14.96 -5.36 9.28
C SER A 470 -16.10 -4.78 10.11
N LYS A 471 -17.07 -4.10 9.47
CA LYS A 471 -18.30 -3.60 10.09
C LYS A 471 -19.12 -4.71 10.76
N ALA A 472 -19.32 -5.84 10.08
CA ALA A 472 -20.10 -6.98 10.62
C ALA A 472 -19.40 -7.73 11.77
N THR A 473 -18.09 -7.55 11.98
CA THR A 473 -17.31 -8.22 13.03
C THR A 473 -16.84 -7.29 14.16
N GLY A 474 -17.07 -5.98 14.04
CA GLY A 474 -16.60 -4.98 15.00
C GLY A 474 -15.07 -4.80 15.01
N LYS A 475 -14.39 -5.16 13.91
CA LYS A 475 -12.92 -5.11 13.77
C LYS A 475 -12.53 -4.07 12.71
N THR A 476 -11.26 -3.66 12.68
CA THR A 476 -10.76 -2.84 11.55
C THR A 476 -10.52 -3.71 10.31
N PRO A 477 -10.60 -3.15 9.08
CA PRO A 477 -10.18 -3.83 7.85
C PRO A 477 -8.80 -4.51 7.97
N ILE A 478 -7.80 -3.81 8.53
CA ILE A 478 -6.46 -4.39 8.75
C ILE A 478 -6.48 -5.57 9.73
N ALA A 479 -7.25 -5.51 10.83
CA ALA A 479 -7.38 -6.64 11.77
C ALA A 479 -8.01 -7.87 11.09
N VAL A 480 -9.07 -7.67 10.30
CA VAL A 480 -9.71 -8.72 9.50
C VAL A 480 -8.70 -9.36 8.53
N MET A 481 -7.85 -8.56 7.88
CA MET A 481 -6.78 -9.06 7.02
C MET A 481 -5.67 -9.79 7.78
N GLY A 482 -5.25 -9.30 8.94
CA GLY A 482 -4.23 -9.96 9.79
C GLY A 482 -4.66 -11.35 10.25
N GLU A 483 -5.94 -11.54 10.54
CA GLU A 483 -6.53 -12.85 10.85
C GLU A 483 -6.57 -13.77 9.61
N PHE A 484 -6.96 -13.26 8.43
CA PHE A 484 -6.97 -14.07 7.20
C PHE A 484 -5.59 -14.47 6.68
N LEU A 485 -4.55 -13.69 6.99
CA LEU A 485 -3.15 -14.01 6.64
C LEU A 485 -2.53 -15.10 7.54
N GLY A 486 -3.26 -15.58 8.56
CA GLY A 486 -2.74 -16.55 9.54
C GLY A 486 -1.71 -15.97 10.51
N LEU A 487 -1.58 -14.63 10.55
CA LEU A 487 -0.68 -13.91 11.46
C LEU A 487 -1.32 -13.61 12.82
N GLY A 488 -2.66 -13.63 12.89
CA GLY A 488 -3.38 -13.75 14.15
C GLY A 488 -3.24 -15.16 14.71
N ALA A 489 -2.57 -15.30 15.88
CA ALA A 489 -2.60 -16.54 16.64
C ALA A 489 -4.05 -16.90 16.99
N LYS A 490 -4.45 -18.14 16.76
CA LYS A 490 -5.76 -18.63 17.19
C LYS A 490 -5.79 -18.71 18.71
N THR A 491 -6.34 -17.69 19.36
CA THR A 491 -6.75 -17.78 20.76
C THR A 491 -7.83 -18.86 20.88
N PRO A 492 -7.62 -19.92 21.69
CA PRO A 492 -8.66 -20.91 21.90
C PRO A 492 -9.76 -20.29 22.76
N THR A 493 -10.93 -20.05 22.15
CA THR A 493 -12.16 -19.75 22.89
C THR A 493 -12.58 -21.00 23.65
N CYS A 494 -12.41 -21.00 24.96
CA CYS A 494 -12.73 -22.14 25.84
C CYS A 494 -14.25 -22.29 26.08
N ASP A 495 -15.01 -22.60 25.02
CA ASP A 495 -16.36 -23.16 25.16
C ASP A 495 -16.27 -24.69 25.24
N GLY A 496 -16.55 -25.23 26.43
CA GLY A 496 -16.30 -26.62 26.77
C GLY A 496 -17.41 -27.58 26.40
N THR A 497 -17.54 -27.96 25.13
CA THR A 497 -18.19 -29.23 24.73
C THR A 497 -17.53 -29.87 23.51
N SER A 498 -17.38 -31.19 23.54
CA SER A 498 -16.64 -32.02 22.58
C SER A 498 -17.56 -33.08 21.95
N PRO A 499 -17.15 -33.91 20.96
CA PRO A 499 -15.83 -34.00 20.30
C PRO A 499 -15.85 -34.14 18.75
N ASN A 500 -14.65 -34.32 18.17
CA ASN A 500 -14.34 -35.01 16.90
C ASN A 500 -14.94 -34.51 15.57
N SER A 501 -14.08 -33.86 14.77
CA SER A 501 -13.52 -34.55 13.60
C SER A 501 -12.07 -34.14 13.33
N SER A 502 -11.19 -35.13 13.23
CA SER A 502 -9.81 -35.02 12.76
C SER A 502 -9.65 -35.86 11.48
N LEU A 503 -8.45 -35.82 10.88
CA LEU A 503 -8.03 -36.57 9.67
C LEU A 503 -8.59 -36.04 8.33
N LEU A 504 -7.71 -35.30 7.64
CA LEU A 504 -7.53 -35.46 6.20
C LEU A 504 -6.27 -36.31 5.99
N GLU A 505 -6.43 -37.55 5.51
CA GLU A 505 -5.35 -38.33 4.90
C GLU A 505 -5.83 -38.94 3.57
N ASN A 506 -4.90 -39.16 2.63
CA ASN A 506 -5.21 -39.60 1.27
C ASN A 506 -5.22 -41.14 1.16
N GLY A 507 -6.16 -41.72 0.38
CA GLY A 507 -6.23 -43.18 0.21
C GLY A 507 -7.14 -43.69 -0.93
N SER A 508 -6.63 -43.65 -2.16
CA SER A 508 -7.01 -44.44 -3.35
C SER A 508 -8.22 -45.42 -3.38
N SER A 509 -9.04 -45.24 -4.43
CA SER A 509 -9.53 -46.28 -5.39
C SER A 509 -10.79 -47.15 -5.13
N SER A 510 -11.37 -47.62 -6.26
CA SER A 510 -12.43 -48.62 -6.51
C SER A 510 -13.92 -48.31 -6.24
N ASP A 511 -14.64 -48.16 -7.36
CA ASP A 511 -15.88 -48.85 -7.77
C ASP A 511 -17.25 -48.71 -7.05
N SER A 512 -18.18 -48.12 -7.83
CA SER A 512 -19.46 -48.72 -8.27
C SER A 512 -20.83 -48.25 -7.70
N SER A 513 -21.69 -47.88 -8.66
CA SER A 513 -23.16 -48.04 -8.72
C SER A 513 -24.13 -47.27 -7.80
N CYS A 514 -24.72 -46.22 -8.40
CA CYS A 514 -26.16 -46.11 -8.72
C CYS A 514 -27.20 -45.71 -7.64
N ALA A 515 -28.29 -45.11 -8.15
CA ALA A 515 -29.57 -44.75 -7.53
C ALA A 515 -29.59 -43.65 -6.45
N SER A 516 -30.67 -42.88 -6.25
CA SER A 516 -31.60 -42.17 -7.17
C SER A 516 -32.76 -41.59 -6.35
N ARG A 517 -33.16 -40.32 -6.61
CA ARG A 517 -34.31 -39.62 -5.96
C ARG A 517 -34.05 -39.29 -4.48
N THR A 518 -34.75 -38.36 -3.83
CA THR A 518 -35.94 -37.57 -4.21
C THR A 518 -35.69 -36.05 -4.22
N ALA A 519 -36.48 -35.33 -5.01
CA ALA A 519 -36.56 -33.88 -4.96
C ALA A 519 -37.67 -33.44 -3.98
N ALA A 520 -37.36 -32.45 -3.14
CA ALA A 520 -38.30 -31.58 -2.45
C ALA A 520 -37.57 -30.25 -2.18
N GLY A 521 -38.20 -29.09 -2.21
CA GLY A 521 -39.64 -28.86 -2.43
C GLY A 521 -40.12 -27.53 -1.86
N TYR A 522 -39.31 -26.48 -1.93
CA TYR A 522 -39.60 -25.16 -1.36
C TYR A 522 -39.55 -24.06 -2.41
N GLY A 523 -40.57 -24.02 -3.26
CA GLY A 523 -40.92 -22.79 -3.98
C GLY A 523 -41.74 -21.89 -3.06
N MET A 524 -41.17 -20.78 -2.59
CA MET A 524 -41.93 -19.75 -1.87
C MET A 524 -42.00 -18.49 -2.74
N VAL A 525 -43.19 -18.19 -3.25
CA VAL A 525 -43.43 -17.00 -4.08
C VAL A 525 -43.47 -15.77 -3.16
N LEU A 526 -42.39 -14.98 -3.16
CA LEU A 526 -42.38 -13.65 -2.57
C LEU A 526 -42.68 -12.60 -3.64
N SER A 527 -43.96 -12.47 -3.95
CA SER A 527 -44.48 -11.28 -4.63
C SER A 527 -44.39 -10.07 -3.70
N ASN A 528 -43.44 -9.18 -3.98
CA ASN A 528 -43.41 -7.79 -3.50
C ASN A 528 -42.59 -6.98 -4.50
N GLY A 529 -43.00 -5.74 -4.79
CA GLY A 529 -42.32 -4.88 -5.75
C GLY A 529 -40.97 -4.39 -5.24
N TRP A 530 -39.93 -4.45 -6.07
CA TRP A 530 -38.58 -3.92 -5.76
C TRP A 530 -38.40 -2.56 -6.45
N PRO A 531 -37.62 -1.62 -5.87
CA PRO A 531 -37.40 -0.30 -6.45
C PRO A 531 -36.67 -0.39 -7.80
N ALA A 532 -37.06 0.47 -8.74
CA ALA A 532 -36.48 0.50 -10.08
C ALA A 532 -35.14 1.25 -10.12
N GLY A 533 -34.11 0.59 -10.67
CA GLY A 533 -32.81 1.19 -10.96
C GLY A 533 -31.83 1.19 -9.77
N LEU A 534 -30.77 0.37 -9.85
CA LEU A 534 -29.61 0.47 -8.95
C LEU A 534 -28.71 1.69 -9.26
N VAL A 535 -28.93 2.37 -10.39
CA VAL A 535 -28.23 3.61 -10.77
C VAL A 535 -28.98 4.81 -10.16
N GLY A 536 -28.75 5.06 -8.87
CA GLY A 536 -29.28 6.23 -8.18
C GLY A 536 -28.68 7.54 -8.70
N GLN A 537 -29.52 8.51 -9.05
CA GLN A 537 -29.07 9.90 -9.20
C GLN A 537 -28.61 10.44 -7.83
N PRO A 538 -27.59 11.32 -7.77
CA PRO A 538 -27.18 11.92 -6.51
C PRO A 538 -28.30 12.83 -5.97
N GLN A 539 -28.81 12.51 -4.78
CA GLN A 539 -29.68 13.44 -4.06
C GLN A 539 -28.88 14.70 -3.72
N MET A 540 -29.27 15.84 -4.28
CA MET A 540 -28.96 17.12 -3.66
C MET A 540 -29.70 17.19 -2.33
N SER A 541 -29.02 17.67 -1.29
CA SER A 541 -29.62 17.94 0.00
C SER A 541 -30.61 19.10 -0.11
N ASP A 542 -31.87 18.88 0.23
CA ASP A 542 -32.85 19.97 0.39
C ASP A 542 -32.36 20.96 1.46
N ALA A 543 -32.19 22.22 1.07
CA ALA A 543 -31.89 23.31 1.99
C ALA A 543 -33.19 24.04 2.35
N GLU A 544 -33.57 24.01 3.63
CA GLU A 544 -34.79 24.68 4.11
C GLU A 544 -34.72 26.21 3.89
N PRO A 545 -35.68 26.81 3.17
CA PRO A 545 -35.75 28.27 3.03
C PRO A 545 -36.45 28.89 4.25
N THR A 546 -35.67 29.34 5.23
CA THR A 546 -36.19 30.03 6.44
C THR A 546 -36.77 31.42 6.11
N ALA A 547 -38.03 31.47 5.69
CA ALA A 547 -38.75 32.70 5.33
C ALA A 547 -39.72 33.15 6.45
N SER A 548 -39.29 34.13 7.25
CA SER A 548 -40.10 34.69 8.34
C SER A 548 -41.30 35.53 7.84
N PRO A 549 -42.53 35.30 8.33
CA PRO A 549 -43.70 36.11 7.95
C PRO A 549 -43.76 37.46 8.70
N PRO A 550 -44.26 38.55 8.07
CA PRO A 550 -44.35 39.86 8.71
C PRO A 550 -45.51 39.94 9.71
N LYS A 551 -45.22 40.35 10.95
CA LYS A 551 -46.25 40.65 11.96
C LYS A 551 -47.07 41.88 11.56
N LYS A 552 -48.39 41.74 11.45
CA LYS A 552 -49.34 42.87 11.44
C LYS A 552 -49.82 43.15 12.86
N LEU A 553 -49.63 44.38 13.34
CA LEU A 553 -50.28 44.86 14.56
C LEU A 553 -51.78 45.09 14.30
N LYS A 554 -52.59 44.86 15.34
CA LYS A 554 -53.82 45.61 15.63
C LYS A 554 -54.03 45.68 17.15
N ALA A 555 -54.84 46.64 17.57
CA ALA A 555 -55.25 46.94 18.96
C ALA A 555 -55.72 45.68 19.73
N VAL A 556 -55.68 45.65 21.06
CA VAL A 556 -55.80 46.76 22.04
C VAL A 556 -54.61 46.83 22.99
#